data_AF-A0A5J4SF59-F1
#
_entry.id   AF-A0A5J4SF59-F1
#
_cell.length_a   1.000
_cell.length_b   1.000
_cell.length_c   1.000
_cell.angle_alpha   90.00
_cell.angle_beta   90.00
_cell.angle_gamma   90.00
#
_symmetry.space_group_name_H-M   'P 1'
#
loop_
_entity.id
_entity.type
_entity.pdbx_description
1 polymer ?
#
loop_
_entity_poly.entity_id
_entity_poly.type
_entity_poly.pdbx_seq_one_letter_code
_entity_poly.pdbx_strand_id
1 'polypeptide(L)'
;MKHTFEEKLQIVSQVKNGKPIRHLACAHHIHEKMIFEWVHKYDLLGESGLHKRPNIRATPEVKEEIVRQVIEKMIPLSHIVLQYGVSRTTLESWVRIARSEGYQALHH
;
A
#
# COMPACT_ATOMS: atom_id res chain seq x y z
N MET A 1 -6.50 -9.10 -16.17
CA MET A 1 -7.91 -8.65 -16.09
C MET A 1 -8.13 -7.97 -14.74
N LYS A 2 -8.88 -6.86 -14.60
CA LYS A 2 -9.92 -6.33 -15.51
C LYS A 2 -10.11 -4.80 -15.43
N HIS A 3 -9.41 -4.09 -14.53
CA HIS A 3 -9.60 -2.66 -14.31
C HIS A 3 -8.28 -1.90 -14.39
N THR A 4 -8.21 -0.91 -15.28
CA THR A 4 -7.04 -0.05 -15.46
C THR A 4 -6.85 0.87 -14.26
N PHE A 5 -5.65 1.42 -14.10
CA PHE A 5 -5.40 2.43 -13.05
C PHE A 5 -6.39 3.60 -13.17
N GLU A 6 -6.63 4.05 -14.40
CA GLU A 6 -7.55 5.15 -14.70
C GLU A 6 -9.00 4.84 -14.29
N GLU A 7 -9.49 3.63 -14.57
CA GLU A 7 -10.84 3.23 -14.16
C GLU A 7 -10.98 3.19 -12.63
N LYS A 8 -9.99 2.66 -11.91
CA LYS A 8 -9.98 2.69 -10.44
C LYS A 8 -9.97 4.13 -9.92
N LEU A 9 -9.15 4.99 -10.52
CA LEU A 9 -9.03 6.39 -10.11
C LEU A 9 -10.35 7.13 -10.33
N GLN A 10 -11.03 6.92 -11.46
CA GLN A 10 -12.36 7.48 -11.71
C GLN A 10 -13.38 7.02 -10.68
N ILE A 11 -13.43 5.72 -10.36
CA ILE A 11 -14.38 5.17 -9.39
C ILE A 11 -14.13 5.77 -8.01
N VAL A 12 -12.87 5.78 -7.55
CA VAL A 12 -12.51 6.35 -6.25
C VAL A 12 -12.83 7.85 -6.20
N SER A 13 -12.51 8.60 -7.24
CA SER A 13 -12.85 10.03 -7.34
C SER A 13 -14.36 10.26 -7.25
N GLN A 14 -15.16 9.42 -7.92
CA GLN A 14 -16.62 9.49 -7.82
C GLN A 14 -17.15 9.18 -6.42
N VAL A 15 -16.57 8.20 -5.72
CA VAL A 15 -16.92 7.92 -4.32
C VAL A 15 -16.58 9.12 -3.43
N LYS A 16 -15.39 9.73 -3.60
CA LYS A 16 -14.98 10.91 -2.83
C LYS A 16 -15.83 12.15 -3.13
N ASN A 17 -16.39 12.25 -4.33
CA ASN A 17 -17.39 13.25 -4.70
C ASN A 17 -18.81 12.95 -4.15
N GLY A 18 -18.96 11.94 -3.28
CA GLY A 18 -20.21 11.62 -2.61
C GLY A 18 -21.13 10.66 -3.37
N LYS A 19 -20.69 10.05 -4.47
CA LYS A 19 -21.49 9.01 -5.13
C LYS A 19 -21.49 7.72 -4.30
N PRO A 20 -22.66 7.08 -4.13
CA PRO A 20 -22.75 5.85 -3.34
C PRO A 20 -22.03 4.68 -4.03
N ILE A 21 -21.21 3.96 -3.27
CA ILE A 21 -20.41 2.80 -3.73
C ILE A 21 -21.31 1.75 -4.40
N ARG A 22 -22.50 1.49 -3.86
CA ARG A 22 -23.47 0.53 -4.41
C ARG A 22 -23.87 0.85 -5.86
N HIS A 23 -24.02 2.13 -6.19
CA HIS A 23 -24.37 2.54 -7.56
C HIS A 23 -23.18 2.28 -8.49
N LEU A 24 -21.97 2.67 -8.09
CA LEU A 24 -20.76 2.46 -8.87
C LEU A 24 -20.44 0.96 -9.05
N ALA A 25 -20.65 0.15 -8.00
CA ALA A 25 -20.53 -1.30 -8.03
C ALA A 25 -21.46 -1.93 -9.08
N CYS A 26 -22.72 -1.52 -9.11
CA CYS A 26 -23.69 -1.99 -10.09
C CYS A 26 -23.34 -1.52 -11.52
N ALA A 27 -22.99 -0.24 -11.69
CA ALA A 27 -22.70 0.35 -12.99
C ALA A 27 -21.46 -0.29 -13.65
N HIS A 28 -20.40 -0.48 -12.87
CA HIS A 28 -19.13 -1.04 -13.37
C HIS A 28 -19.06 -2.57 -13.26
N HIS A 29 -20.09 -3.24 -12.72
CA HIS A 29 -20.09 -4.69 -12.45
C HIS A 29 -18.92 -5.12 -11.54
N ILE A 30 -18.62 -4.30 -10.53
CA ILE A 30 -17.53 -4.50 -9.58
C ILE A 30 -18.13 -4.79 -8.20
N HIS A 31 -17.57 -5.74 -7.48
CA HIS A 31 -17.98 -5.99 -6.10
C HIS A 31 -17.70 -4.78 -5.21
N GLU A 32 -18.68 -4.38 -4.39
CA GLU A 32 -18.55 -3.24 -3.46
C GLU A 32 -17.28 -3.34 -2.60
N LYS A 33 -16.96 -4.54 -2.11
CA LYS A 33 -15.73 -4.81 -1.33
C LYS A 33 -14.45 -4.40 -2.05
N MET A 34 -14.40 -4.55 -3.37
CA MET A 34 -13.23 -4.18 -4.18
C MET A 34 -13.10 -2.65 -4.29
N ILE A 35 -14.24 -1.95 -4.43
CA ILE A 35 -14.29 -0.47 -4.43
C ILE A 35 -13.87 0.06 -3.05
N PHE A 36 -14.37 -0.53 -1.96
CA PHE A 36 -13.92 -0.18 -0.60
C PHE A 36 -12.41 -0.33 -0.44
N GLU A 37 -11.83 -1.42 -0.95
CA GLU A 37 -10.39 -1.64 -0.89
C GLU A 37 -9.60 -0.60 -1.69
N TRP A 38 -10.10 -0.16 -2.85
CA TRP A 38 -9.49 0.91 -3.64
C TRP A 38 -9.57 2.27 -2.94
N VAL A 39 -10.73 2.63 -2.38
CA VAL A 39 -10.91 3.87 -1.62
C VAL A 39 -9.98 3.87 -0.40
N HIS A 40 -9.93 2.77 0.35
CA HIS A 40 -9.04 2.64 1.49
C HIS A 40 -7.56 2.76 1.10
N LYS A 41 -7.16 2.14 -0.02
CA LYS A 41 -5.79 2.28 -0.56
C LYS A 41 -5.49 3.71 -0.97
N TYR A 42 -6.45 4.40 -1.57
CA TYR A 42 -6.30 5.79 -1.98
C TYR A 42 -6.22 6.75 -0.79
N ASP A 43 -6.99 6.54 0.26
CA ASP A 43 -6.92 7.40 1.46
C ASP A 43 -5.59 7.23 2.21
N LEU A 44 -4.95 6.06 2.10
CA LEU A 44 -3.65 5.79 2.74
C LEU A 44 -2.44 6.19 1.91
N LEU A 45 -2.46 5.92 0.60
CA LEU A 45 -1.30 6.05 -0.31
C LEU A 45 -1.52 7.03 -1.45
N GLY A 46 -2.69 7.67 -1.54
CA GLY A 46 -3.10 8.42 -2.71
C GLY A 46 -3.18 7.54 -3.96
N GLU A 47 -2.82 8.12 -5.10
CA GLU A 47 -2.84 7.45 -6.40
C GLU A 47 -1.92 6.23 -6.46
N SER A 48 -0.80 6.24 -5.75
CA SER A 48 0.13 5.11 -5.68
C SER A 48 -0.51 3.85 -5.12
N GLY A 49 -1.55 3.97 -4.27
CA GLY A 49 -2.29 2.83 -3.72
C GLY A 49 -3.14 2.08 -4.74
N LEU A 50 -3.50 2.72 -5.87
CA LEU A 50 -4.30 2.11 -6.93
C LEU A 50 -3.46 1.44 -8.02
N HIS A 51 -2.16 1.75 -8.05
CA HIS A 51 -1.21 1.16 -8.99
C HIS A 51 -1.02 -0.34 -8.72
N LYS A 52 -0.71 -1.06 -9.81
CA LYS A 52 -0.33 -2.46 -9.68
C LYS A 52 1.01 -2.51 -8.95
N ARG A 53 1.05 -3.23 -7.83
CA ARG A 53 2.28 -3.38 -7.05
C ARG A 53 3.34 -4.04 -7.91
N PRO A 54 4.55 -3.45 -8.02
CA PRO A 54 5.68 -4.17 -8.57
C PRO A 54 5.96 -5.37 -7.65
N ASN A 55 6.37 -6.50 -8.24
CA ASN A 55 6.80 -7.65 -7.47
C ASN A 55 8.20 -7.35 -6.94
N ILE A 56 8.28 -6.50 -5.90
CA ILE A 56 9.54 -6.04 -5.34
C ILE A 56 10.20 -7.23 -4.64
N ARG A 57 11.35 -7.67 -5.16
CA ARG A 57 12.20 -8.61 -4.42
C ARG A 57 12.69 -7.88 -3.18
N ALA A 58 12.57 -8.52 -2.01
CA ALA A 58 13.11 -8.00 -0.76
C ALA A 58 14.64 -8.11 -0.74
N THR A 59 15.30 -7.34 -1.61
CA THR A 59 16.75 -7.17 -1.58
C THR A 59 17.12 -6.38 -0.32
N PRO A 60 18.32 -6.58 0.23
CA PRO A 60 18.71 -5.93 1.48
C PRO A 60 18.68 -4.39 1.40
N GLU A 61 18.93 -3.81 0.23
CA GLU A 61 18.81 -2.36 0.00
C GLU A 61 17.37 -1.88 0.13
N VAL A 62 16.41 -2.65 -0.40
CA VAL A 62 14.97 -2.35 -0.27
C VAL A 62 14.53 -2.49 1.19
N LYS A 63 15.03 -3.50 1.91
CA LYS A 63 14.72 -3.66 3.35
C LYS A 63 15.18 -2.44 4.14
N GLU A 64 16.40 -1.98 3.87
CA GLU A 64 16.97 -0.81 4.54
C GLU A 64 16.16 0.45 4.25
N GLU A 65 15.85 0.75 2.98
CA GLU A 65 15.03 1.91 2.59
C GLU A 65 13.65 1.89 3.27
N ILE A 66 13.03 0.71 3.35
CA ILE A 66 11.75 0.51 4.02
C ILE A 66 11.86 0.84 5.51
N VAL A 67 12.89 0.34 6.19
CA VAL A 67 13.06 0.55 7.64
C VAL A 67 13.44 1.99 7.95
N ARG A 68 14.26 2.63 7.10
CA ARG A 68 14.56 4.08 7.20
C ARG A 68 13.29 4.91 7.09
N GLN A 69 12.38 4.59 6.18
CA GLN A 69 11.09 5.27 6.08
C GLN A 69 10.25 5.16 7.37
N VAL A 70 10.27 4.01 8.04
CA VAL A 70 9.57 3.84 9.32
C VAL A 70 10.24 4.62 10.45
N ILE A 71 11.57 4.54 10.55
CA ILE A 71 12.31 5.10 11.69
C ILE A 71 12.54 6.60 11.52
N GLU A 72 13.02 7.04 10.35
CA GLU A 72 13.42 8.43 10.09
C GLU A 72 12.23 9.29 9.66
N LYS A 73 11.37 8.78 8.76
CA LYS A 73 10.20 9.53 8.25
C LYS A 73 8.93 9.30 9.09
N MET A 74 9.03 8.50 10.17
CA MET A 74 7.91 8.11 11.04
C MET A 74 6.68 7.59 10.28
N ILE A 75 6.91 6.93 9.13
CA ILE A 75 5.82 6.39 8.32
C ILE A 75 5.21 5.17 9.05
N PRO A 76 3.88 5.11 9.21
CA PRO A 76 3.23 3.99 9.88
C PRO A 76 3.52 2.67 9.17
N LEU A 77 3.70 1.60 9.95
CA LEU A 77 3.91 0.24 9.41
C LEU A 77 2.81 -0.18 8.44
N SER A 78 1.56 0.22 8.70
CA SER A 78 0.42 -0.05 7.81
C SER A 78 0.59 0.55 6.42
N HIS A 79 1.17 1.76 6.33
CA HIS A 79 1.44 2.43 5.07
C HIS A 79 2.52 1.68 4.29
N ILE A 80 3.61 1.28 4.94
CA ILE A 80 4.69 0.50 4.32
C ILE A 80 4.23 -0.87 3.86
N VAL A 81 3.48 -1.60 4.69
CA VAL A 81 2.86 -2.89 4.35
C VAL A 81 2.00 -2.74 3.10
N LEU A 82 1.27 -1.64 2.98
CA LEU A 82 0.41 -1.38 1.85
C LEU A 82 1.19 -0.92 0.60
N GLN A 83 2.26 -0.16 0.76
CA GLN A 83 3.08 0.37 -0.33
C GLN A 83 3.99 -0.70 -0.93
N TYR A 84 4.74 -1.41 -0.10
CA TYR A 84 5.74 -2.39 -0.52
C TYR A 84 5.21 -3.82 -0.56
N GLY A 85 4.01 -4.07 -0.02
CA GLY A 85 3.43 -5.42 0.02
C GLY A 85 4.17 -6.38 0.96
N VAL A 86 4.97 -5.85 1.89
CA VAL A 86 5.69 -6.64 2.89
C VAL A 86 4.73 -7.06 4.00
N SER A 87 4.88 -8.28 4.51
CA SER A 87 4.09 -8.73 5.67
C SER A 87 4.40 -7.87 6.90
N ARG A 88 3.35 -7.55 7.69
CA ARG A 88 3.48 -6.74 8.91
C ARG A 88 4.53 -7.33 9.87
N THR A 89 4.48 -8.64 10.09
CA THR A 89 5.41 -9.34 10.99
C THR A 89 6.86 -9.27 10.50
N THR A 90 7.05 -9.37 9.18
CA THR A 90 8.39 -9.24 8.58
C THR A 90 8.94 -7.82 8.77
N LEU A 91 8.09 -6.81 8.54
CA LEU A 91 8.46 -5.42 8.73
C LEU A 91 8.78 -5.09 10.19
N GLU A 92 7.98 -5.58 11.14
CA GLU A 92 8.24 -5.43 12.58
C GLU A 92 9.58 -6.04 12.98
N SER A 93 9.91 -7.22 12.44
CA SER A 93 11.21 -7.86 12.69
C SER A 93 12.36 -7.01 12.16
N TRP A 94 12.26 -6.47 10.94
CA TRP A 94 13.30 -5.61 10.37
C TRP A 94 13.51 -4.32 11.17
N VAL A 95 12.42 -3.65 11.58
CA VAL A 95 12.49 -2.44 12.41
C VAL A 95 13.14 -2.74 13.76
N ARG A 96 12.84 -3.90 14.36
CA ARG A 96 13.47 -4.34 15.61
C ARG A 96 14.98 -4.57 15.45
N ILE A 97 15.39 -5.29 14.39
CA ILE A 97 16.80 -5.54 14.10
C ILE A 97 17.55 -4.23 13.86
N ALA A 98 17.01 -3.33 13.04
CA ALA A 98 17.66 -2.05 12.76
C ALA A 98 17.82 -1.14 14.00
N ARG A 99 16.85 -1.19 14.93
CA ARG A 99 16.96 -0.45 16.20
C ARG A 99 17.98 -1.05 17.17
N SER A 100 18.21 -2.36 17.10
CA SER A 100 19.12 -3.06 18.02
C SER A 100 20.56 -3.16 17.49
N GLU A 101 20.72 -3.46 16.20
CA GLU A 101 21.99 -3.84 15.58
C GLU A 101 22.39 -2.87 14.44
N GLY A 102 21.54 -1.91 14.11
CA GLY A 102 21.72 -0.98 13.00
C GLY A 102 21.28 -1.53 11.64
N TYR A 103 21.26 -0.67 10.62
CA TYR A 103 20.75 -1.02 9.29
C TYR A 103 21.54 -2.14 8.59
N GLN A 104 22.84 -2.27 8.90
CA GLN A 104 23.72 -3.28 8.31
C GLN A 104 23.29 -4.72 8.65
N ALA A 105 22.63 -4.93 9.78
CA ALA A 105 22.10 -6.24 10.16
C ALA A 105 20.95 -6.72 9.25
N LEU A 106 20.36 -5.84 8.43
CA LEU A 106 19.35 -6.21 7.43
C LEU A 106 19.95 -6.84 6.16
N HIS A 107 21.27 -6.74 6.00
CA HIS A 107 22.04 -7.26 4.86
C HIS A 107 22.56 -8.69 5.09
N HIS A 108 22.45 -9.21 6.32
CA HIS A 108 22.90 -10.54 6.70
C HIS A 108 21.81 -11.62 6.51
#